data_AF-A0A507DC18-F1
#
_entry.id   AF-A0A507DC18-F1
#
_cell.length_a   1.000
_cell.length_b   1.000
_cell.length_c   1.000
_cell.angle_alpha   90.00
_cell.angle_beta   90.00
_cell.angle_gamma   90.00
#
_symmetry.space_group_name_H-M   'P 1'
#
loop_
_entity.id
_entity.type
_entity.pdbx_description
1 polymer ?
#
loop_
_entity_poly.entity_id
_entity_poly.type
_entity_poly.pdbx_seq_one_letter_code
_entity_poly.pdbx_strand_id
1 'polypeptide(L)'
;MSEGKGKGIAVIDDADDRDIDEMEYELPSVSYQESTSTAQVAPPPQSTTIPSKSMPMPHLGQSHIDSAQLQKFKSWICCYPIYIDADKSVQEGRRIPKPLAVKEPNIFAMVEAVRRLGLSAVLEGDKRHPRDPLVFGRLRVQLRAPDGQSCHPAISTKRQLLCEVSKLVPEMITLIKQTDPRVAAMMASSRSGLINIIREEMKASVKEIEERSGTVKPGKVSKKKKGK
;
A
#
# COMPACT_ATOMS: atom_id res chain seq x y z
N MET A 1 -43.42 13.11 -30.11
CA MET A 1 -44.34 12.19 -29.41
C MET A 1 -43.69 10.82 -29.33
N SER A 2 -43.95 10.08 -28.25
CA SER A 2 -43.32 8.84 -27.78
C SER A 2 -42.04 9.09 -26.96
N GLU A 3 -42.11 9.28 -25.63
CA GLU A 3 -42.37 8.26 -24.58
C GLU A 3 -41.53 7.00 -24.83
N GLY A 4 -40.66 6.51 -23.95
CA GLY A 4 -40.51 6.68 -22.51
C GLY A 4 -40.27 5.28 -21.92
N LYS A 5 -39.23 5.12 -21.09
CA LYS A 5 -39.25 4.30 -19.85
C LYS A 5 -37.85 4.13 -19.28
N GLY A 6 -37.67 4.71 -18.09
CA GLY A 6 -36.61 4.38 -17.18
C GLY A 6 -36.81 3.00 -16.53
N LYS A 7 -35.69 2.40 -16.16
CA LYS A 7 -35.53 1.38 -15.11
C LYS A 7 -34.31 1.87 -14.33
N GLY A 8 -34.36 2.20 -13.06
CA GLY A 8 -34.94 1.45 -11.95
C GLY A 8 -33.79 1.24 -10.98
N ILE A 9 -33.66 2.16 -10.02
CA ILE A 9 -32.67 2.14 -8.94
C ILE A 9 -33.06 1.02 -8.00
N ALA A 10 -32.22 -0.01 -7.88
CA ALA A 10 -32.35 -0.99 -6.81
C ALA A 10 -31.77 -0.38 -5.54
N VAL A 11 -32.68 0.09 -4.69
CA VAL A 11 -32.49 0.30 -3.26
C VAL A 11 -32.18 -1.08 -2.68
N ILE A 12 -31.02 -1.23 -2.05
CA ILE A 12 -30.70 -2.44 -1.29
C ILE A 12 -31.01 -2.07 0.16
N ASP A 13 -32.09 -2.65 0.64
CA ASP A 13 -32.61 -2.57 2.01
C ASP A 13 -31.53 -2.82 3.06
N ASP A 14 -31.53 -1.98 4.09
CA ASP A 14 -31.11 -2.27 5.45
C ASP A 14 -31.90 -3.47 6.00
N ALA A 15 -31.25 -4.60 6.31
CA ALA A 15 -31.70 -5.54 7.33
C ALA A 15 -30.62 -6.59 7.64
N ASP A 16 -30.50 -6.91 8.93
CA ASP A 16 -29.77 -8.01 9.58
C ASP A 16 -28.29 -7.80 9.94
N ASP A 17 -28.10 -7.01 11.01
CA ASP A 17 -27.29 -7.45 12.17
C ASP A 17 -27.49 -8.96 12.43
N ARG A 18 -26.43 -9.75 12.24
CA ARG A 18 -26.29 -11.09 12.84
C ARG A 18 -24.84 -11.30 13.26
N ASP A 19 -24.58 -10.96 14.52
CA ASP A 19 -23.87 -11.81 15.49
C ASP A 19 -22.78 -12.72 14.90
N ILE A 20 -21.61 -12.13 14.62
CA ILE A 20 -20.33 -12.87 14.59
C ILE A 20 -19.81 -12.83 16.02
N ASP A 21 -20.35 -13.66 16.90
CA ASP A 21 -19.77 -13.93 18.23
C ASP A 21 -20.40 -15.21 18.82
N GLU A 22 -20.36 -16.32 18.09
CA GLU A 22 -20.41 -17.67 18.70
C GLU A 22 -20.06 -18.76 17.67
N MET A 23 -18.79 -19.17 17.63
CA MET A 23 -18.41 -20.51 17.18
C MET A 23 -17.37 -21.07 18.13
N GLU A 24 -17.86 -21.51 19.29
CA GLU A 24 -17.20 -22.50 20.14
C GLU A 24 -17.16 -23.82 19.36
N TYR A 25 -16.05 -24.05 18.66
CA TYR A 25 -15.81 -25.27 17.91
C TYR A 25 -15.24 -26.32 18.87
N GLU A 26 -16.12 -27.16 19.43
CA GLU A 26 -15.75 -28.33 20.22
C GLU A 26 -14.91 -29.30 19.36
N LEU A 27 -13.68 -29.56 19.80
CA LEU A 27 -12.79 -30.53 19.17
C LEU A 27 -13.27 -31.95 19.49
N PRO A 28 -13.56 -32.81 18.48
CA PRO A 28 -13.79 -34.23 18.74
C PRO A 28 -12.49 -34.89 19.19
N SER A 29 -12.55 -35.58 20.34
CA SER A 29 -11.46 -36.40 20.88
C SER A 29 -11.15 -37.57 19.94
N VAL A 30 -10.13 -37.42 19.08
CA VAL A 30 -9.57 -38.54 18.32
C VAL A 30 -8.35 -39.06 19.08
N SER A 31 -8.52 -40.24 19.66
CA SER A 31 -7.47 -41.03 20.29
C SER A 31 -6.46 -41.50 19.24
N TYR A 32 -5.25 -40.95 19.26
CA TYR A 32 -4.12 -41.49 18.53
C TYR A 32 -3.61 -42.75 19.24
N GLN A 33 -3.76 -43.91 18.60
CA GLN A 33 -3.07 -45.13 19.02
C GLN A 33 -1.71 -45.20 18.32
N GLU A 34 -0.66 -45.27 19.13
CA GLU A 34 0.74 -45.33 18.70
C GLU A 34 1.17 -46.80 18.54
N SER A 35 1.61 -47.18 17.34
CA SER A 35 2.11 -48.52 17.05
C SER A 35 3.55 -48.67 17.55
N THR A 36 3.74 -49.51 18.56
CA THR A 36 5.04 -49.89 19.11
C THR A 36 5.84 -50.76 18.14
N SER A 37 7.06 -50.35 17.79
CA SER A 37 8.07 -51.23 17.20
C SER A 37 9.25 -51.34 18.16
N THR A 38 9.61 -52.58 18.48
CA THR A 38 10.59 -53.00 19.49
C THR A 38 12.01 -53.02 18.92
N ALA A 39 12.97 -52.43 19.65
CA ALA A 39 14.39 -52.82 19.62
C ALA A 39 15.11 -52.28 20.86
N GLN A 40 15.97 -53.13 21.42
CA GLN A 40 16.53 -53.07 22.77
C GLN A 40 17.95 -52.47 22.86
N VAL A 41 18.24 -51.89 24.04
CA VAL A 41 19.53 -51.85 24.80
C VAL A 41 20.64 -50.84 24.40
N ALA A 42 20.85 -49.82 25.26
CA ALA A 42 22.06 -49.59 26.10
C ALA A 42 21.99 -48.19 26.78
N PRO A 43 22.45 -48.00 28.05
CA PRO A 43 22.44 -46.68 28.71
C PRO A 43 23.80 -45.96 28.59
N PRO A 44 23.82 -44.63 28.41
CA PRO A 44 24.99 -43.82 28.72
C PRO A 44 24.72 -42.78 29.83
N PRO A 45 25.79 -42.21 30.43
CA PRO A 45 25.79 -41.73 31.81
C PRO A 45 25.34 -40.27 31.99
N GLN A 46 25.19 -39.98 33.28
CA GLN A 46 24.81 -38.74 33.95
C GLN A 46 25.42 -37.45 33.39
N SER A 47 24.56 -36.43 33.36
CA SER A 47 24.79 -35.03 33.76
C SER A 47 26.04 -34.31 33.25
N THR A 48 25.85 -33.48 32.23
CA THR A 48 26.59 -32.22 32.11
C THR A 48 25.62 -31.10 31.77
N THR A 49 25.40 -30.23 32.75
CA THR A 49 24.60 -29.01 32.67
C THR A 49 25.29 -28.04 31.70
N ILE A 50 24.74 -27.86 30.51
CA ILE A 50 25.16 -26.78 29.60
C ILE A 50 24.21 -25.60 29.89
N PRO A 51 24.70 -24.44 30.35
CA PRO A 51 23.84 -23.28 30.56
C PRO A 51 23.30 -22.82 29.20
N SER A 52 22.00 -22.97 29.01
CA SER A 52 21.26 -22.43 27.87
C SER A 52 21.25 -20.91 27.97
N LYS A 53 22.35 -20.29 27.55
CA LYS A 53 22.36 -18.86 27.26
C LYS A 53 21.49 -18.68 26.02
N SER A 54 20.21 -18.36 26.26
CA SER A 54 19.27 -17.94 25.24
C SER A 54 19.91 -16.81 24.44
N MET A 55 20.44 -17.14 23.26
CA MET A 55 20.85 -16.13 22.31
C MET A 55 19.56 -15.43 21.85
N PRO A 56 19.44 -14.10 21.99
CA PRO A 56 18.35 -13.41 21.35
C PRO A 56 18.49 -13.66 19.85
N MET A 57 17.46 -14.24 19.24
CA MET A 57 17.34 -14.34 17.79
C MET A 57 17.60 -12.93 17.23
N PRO A 58 18.61 -12.72 16.37
CA PRO A 58 18.72 -11.48 15.66
C PRO A 58 17.45 -11.39 14.80
N HIS A 59 16.56 -10.46 15.14
CA HIS A 59 15.39 -10.18 14.34
C HIS A 59 15.88 -9.93 12.91
N LEU A 60 15.50 -10.82 12.00
CA LEU A 60 15.85 -10.71 10.60
C LEU A 60 15.27 -9.37 10.09
N GLY A 61 16.15 -8.37 9.97
CA GLY A 61 15.94 -7.02 9.47
C GLY A 61 14.49 -6.60 9.30
N GLN A 62 13.82 -6.21 10.38
CA GLN A 62 12.77 -5.22 10.26
C GLN A 62 13.46 -3.98 9.71
N SER A 63 13.27 -3.73 8.41
CA SER A 63 13.52 -2.44 7.77
C SER A 63 12.68 -1.40 8.52
N HIS A 64 13.24 -0.88 9.61
CA HIS A 64 12.56 0.11 10.42
C HIS A 64 12.57 1.41 9.63
N ILE A 65 11.54 1.58 8.81
CA ILE A 65 11.13 2.90 8.34
C ILE A 65 10.82 3.71 9.60
N ASP A 66 11.35 4.93 9.70
CA ASP A 66 11.11 5.80 10.84
C ASP A 66 9.61 6.03 11.01
N SER A 67 9.05 5.42 12.06
CA SER A 67 7.62 5.43 12.37
C SER A 67 7.08 6.87 12.48
N ALA A 68 7.91 7.82 12.92
CA ALA A 68 7.61 9.24 12.97
C ALA A 68 7.32 9.85 11.58
N GLN A 69 8.12 9.48 10.56
CA GLN A 69 7.91 9.96 9.19
C GLN A 69 6.59 9.41 8.62
N LEU A 70 6.24 8.17 8.97
CA LEU A 70 4.99 7.55 8.52
C LEU A 70 3.75 8.24 9.10
N GLN A 71 3.82 8.76 10.32
CA GLN A 71 2.69 9.49 10.92
C GLN A 71 2.37 10.77 10.14
N LYS A 72 3.38 11.44 9.57
CA LYS A 72 3.20 12.67 8.78
C LYS A 72 2.29 12.47 7.58
N PHE A 73 2.30 11.28 6.97
CA PHE A 73 1.51 10.95 5.79
C PHE A 73 0.28 10.08 6.08
N LYS A 74 -0.08 9.92 7.37
CA LYS A 74 -1.20 9.04 7.75
C LYS A 74 -2.54 9.49 7.18
N SER A 75 -2.75 10.81 7.04
CA SER A 75 -3.96 11.41 6.46
C SER A 75 -4.01 11.31 4.93
N TRP A 76 -2.90 10.97 4.27
CA TRP A 76 -2.84 10.86 2.81
C TRP A 76 -3.51 9.58 2.33
N ILE A 77 -4.00 9.63 1.10
CA ILE A 77 -4.74 8.50 0.51
C ILE A 77 -3.78 7.35 0.24
N CYS A 78 -4.14 6.14 0.67
CA CYS A 78 -3.40 4.92 0.33
C CYS A 78 -3.83 4.35 -1.02
N CYS A 79 -2.88 4.10 -1.90
CA CYS A 79 -3.05 3.38 -3.15
C CYS A 79 -2.14 2.15 -3.16
N TYR A 80 -2.66 1.02 -3.64
CA TYR A 80 -1.89 -0.21 -3.82
C TYR A 80 -1.95 -0.63 -5.29
N PRO A 81 -0.95 -1.38 -5.81
CA PRO A 81 -0.95 -1.84 -7.20
C PRO A 81 -2.21 -2.63 -7.58
N ILE A 82 -2.67 -3.53 -6.70
CA ILE A 82 -3.88 -4.34 -6.89
C ILE A 82 -5.15 -3.52 -7.21
N TYR A 83 -5.21 -2.23 -6.83
CA TYR A 83 -6.39 -1.42 -7.10
C TYR A 83 -6.61 -1.14 -8.59
N ILE A 84 -5.54 -1.11 -9.38
CA ILE A 84 -5.58 -0.85 -10.82
C ILE A 84 -5.27 -2.09 -11.68
N ASP A 85 -5.06 -3.23 -11.04
CA ASP A 85 -4.69 -4.48 -11.72
C ASP A 85 -5.87 -5.02 -12.55
N ALA A 86 -5.61 -5.28 -13.84
CA ALA A 86 -6.59 -5.84 -14.77
C ALA A 86 -6.86 -7.34 -14.57
N ASP A 87 -5.87 -8.07 -14.04
CA ASP A 87 -5.94 -9.52 -13.82
C ASP A 87 -6.74 -9.87 -12.56
N LYS A 88 -6.86 -8.90 -11.63
CA LYS A 88 -7.63 -9.05 -10.38
C LYS A 88 -9.07 -8.57 -10.56
N SER A 89 -10.03 -9.30 -10.01
CA SER A 89 -11.44 -8.92 -9.90
C SER A 89 -11.69 -7.84 -8.83
N VAL A 90 -12.91 -7.31 -8.79
CA VAL A 90 -13.32 -6.32 -7.76
C VAL A 90 -13.30 -6.95 -6.35
N GLN A 91 -13.66 -8.23 -6.26
CA GLN A 91 -13.63 -9.00 -5.01
C GLN A 91 -12.20 -9.22 -4.52
N GLU A 92 -11.27 -9.54 -5.43
CA GLU A 92 -9.85 -9.72 -5.10
C GLU A 92 -9.17 -8.41 -4.70
N GLY A 93 -9.59 -7.27 -5.25
CA GLY A 93 -9.12 -5.97 -4.75
C GLY A 93 -9.15 -4.83 -5.76
N ARG A 94 -9.45 -5.09 -7.03
CA ARG A 94 -9.57 -4.04 -8.05
C ARG A 94 -10.61 -2.98 -7.63
N ARG A 95 -10.30 -1.71 -7.88
CA ARG A 95 -11.14 -0.55 -7.52
C ARG A 95 -11.60 0.28 -8.71
N ILE A 96 -11.08 -0.01 -9.90
CA ILE A 96 -11.45 0.66 -11.14
C ILE A 96 -12.14 -0.29 -12.14
N PRO A 97 -12.87 0.25 -13.13
CA PRO A 97 -13.43 -0.55 -14.21
C PRO A 97 -12.34 -1.32 -14.98
N LYS A 98 -12.63 -2.57 -15.36
CA LYS A 98 -11.72 -3.43 -16.13
C LYS A 98 -11.12 -2.77 -17.40
N PRO A 99 -11.86 -2.00 -18.23
CA PRO A 99 -11.27 -1.39 -19.43
C PRO A 99 -10.24 -0.29 -19.15
N LEU A 100 -10.23 0.28 -17.94
CA LEU A 100 -9.25 1.27 -17.52
C LEU A 100 -8.12 0.65 -16.68
N ALA A 101 -8.20 -0.64 -16.39
CA ALA A 101 -7.22 -1.35 -15.58
C ALA A 101 -5.99 -1.71 -16.40
N VAL A 102 -4.86 -1.85 -15.70
CA VAL A 102 -3.54 -2.08 -16.29
C VAL A 102 -3.08 -3.48 -15.94
N LYS A 103 -2.50 -4.18 -16.92
CA LYS A 103 -1.86 -5.47 -16.70
C LYS A 103 -0.53 -5.28 -15.99
N GLU A 104 -0.28 -6.08 -14.94
CA GLU A 104 0.97 -6.06 -14.16
C GLU A 104 1.38 -4.64 -13.66
N PRO A 105 0.56 -4.00 -12.81
CA PRO A 105 0.85 -2.65 -12.34
C PRO A 105 2.13 -2.59 -11.49
N ASN A 106 3.05 -1.70 -11.86
CA ASN A 106 4.29 -1.46 -11.12
C ASN A 106 4.15 -0.23 -10.20
N ILE A 107 4.51 -0.39 -8.92
CA ILE A 107 4.42 0.69 -7.93
C ILE A 107 5.30 1.91 -8.26
N PHE A 108 6.49 1.71 -8.82
CA PHE A 108 7.38 2.82 -9.22
C PHE A 108 6.79 3.61 -10.40
N ALA A 109 6.20 2.91 -11.36
CA ALA A 109 5.47 3.56 -12.45
C ALA A 109 4.26 4.35 -11.94
N MET A 110 3.59 3.87 -10.88
CA MET A 110 2.51 4.62 -10.23
C MET A 110 3.01 5.88 -9.52
N VAL A 111 4.18 5.85 -8.87
CA VAL A 111 4.80 7.03 -8.25
C VAL A 111 5.04 8.09 -9.32
N GLU A 112 5.69 7.72 -10.42
CA GLU A 112 6.01 8.64 -11.51
C GLU A 112 4.75 9.18 -12.18
N ALA A 113 3.72 8.33 -12.39
CA ALA A 113 2.43 8.78 -12.90
C ALA A 113 1.78 9.84 -11.98
N VAL A 114 1.84 9.66 -10.66
CA VAL A 114 1.31 10.66 -9.70
C VAL A 114 2.15 11.94 -9.71
N ARG A 115 3.48 11.85 -9.83
CA ARG A 115 4.36 13.03 -9.97
C ARG A 115 4.04 13.82 -11.24
N ARG A 116 3.77 13.14 -12.36
CA ARG A 116 3.34 13.78 -13.62
C ARG A 116 1.99 14.50 -13.51
N LEU A 117 1.09 14.03 -12.65
CA LEU A 117 -0.15 14.72 -12.32
C LEU A 117 0.07 15.94 -11.40
N GLY A 118 1.31 16.23 -10.99
CA GLY A 118 1.66 17.36 -10.13
C GLY A 118 1.34 17.15 -8.64
N LEU A 119 0.94 15.94 -8.26
CA LEU A 119 0.59 15.57 -6.90
C LEU A 119 1.81 15.02 -6.13
N SER A 120 1.84 15.25 -4.82
CA SER A 120 2.88 14.70 -3.97
C SER A 120 2.58 13.24 -3.61
N ALA A 121 3.61 12.39 -3.74
CA ALA A 121 3.53 10.96 -3.49
C ALA A 121 4.67 10.49 -2.58
N VAL A 122 4.41 9.47 -1.75
CA VAL A 122 5.39 8.83 -0.86
C VAL A 122 5.23 7.32 -0.93
N LEU A 123 6.33 6.59 -1.18
CA LEU A 123 6.32 5.14 -1.44
C LEU A 123 6.68 4.30 -0.20
N GLU A 124 5.72 3.67 0.45
CA GLU A 124 5.99 2.75 1.55
C GLU A 124 6.32 1.33 1.01
N GLY A 125 7.59 1.06 0.70
CA GLY A 125 8.04 -0.18 0.06
C GLY A 125 7.78 -1.47 0.84
N ASP A 126 7.91 -1.43 2.16
CA ASP A 126 7.76 -2.62 3.02
C ASP A 126 6.30 -3.06 3.21
N LYS A 127 5.33 -2.23 2.81
CA LYS A 127 3.91 -2.52 3.01
C LYS A 127 3.35 -3.35 1.88
N ARG A 128 2.35 -4.16 2.21
CA ARG A 128 1.63 -5.03 1.26
C ARG A 128 0.13 -4.92 1.44
N HIS A 129 -0.61 -5.28 0.41
CA HIS A 129 -2.06 -5.33 0.51
C HIS A 129 -2.48 -6.66 1.15
N PRO A 130 -3.44 -6.70 2.10
CA PRO A 130 -3.84 -7.95 2.75
C PRO A 130 -4.37 -9.03 1.78
N ARG A 131 -5.02 -8.59 0.70
CA ARG A 131 -5.52 -9.50 -0.37
C ARG A 131 -4.47 -9.86 -1.43
N ASP A 132 -3.28 -9.26 -1.36
CA ASP A 132 -2.17 -9.56 -2.27
C ASP A 132 -0.83 -9.43 -1.53
N PRO A 133 -0.51 -10.41 -0.68
CA PRO A 133 0.70 -10.38 0.14
C PRO A 133 1.97 -10.62 -0.67
N LEU A 134 1.90 -10.99 -1.96
CA LEU A 134 3.08 -11.25 -2.79
C LEU A 134 3.65 -9.97 -3.40
N VAL A 135 2.79 -8.98 -3.65
CA VAL A 135 3.17 -7.68 -4.21
C VAL A 135 3.46 -6.68 -3.09
N PHE A 136 4.60 -5.99 -3.22
CA PHE A 136 5.06 -4.97 -2.28
C PHE A 136 4.74 -3.56 -2.76
N GLY A 137 4.68 -2.65 -1.81
CA GLY A 137 4.51 -1.22 -2.03
C GLY A 137 3.11 -0.73 -1.66
N ARG A 138 3.09 0.34 -0.88
CA ARG A 138 1.91 1.18 -0.66
C ARG A 138 2.24 2.62 -0.99
N LEU A 139 1.52 3.20 -1.93
CA LEU A 139 1.67 4.59 -2.32
C LEU A 139 0.78 5.48 -1.46
N ARG A 140 1.33 6.51 -0.82
CA ARG A 140 0.60 7.59 -0.17
C ARG A 140 0.54 8.78 -1.11
N VAL A 141 -0.65 9.34 -1.33
CA VAL A 141 -0.85 10.49 -2.22
C VAL A 141 -1.59 11.61 -1.50
N GLN A 142 -1.04 12.82 -1.59
CA GLN A 142 -1.70 14.01 -1.10
C GLN A 142 -2.72 14.51 -2.11
N LEU A 143 -4.00 14.27 -1.83
CA LEU A 143 -5.08 14.79 -2.68
C LEU A 143 -5.69 16.09 -2.12
N ARG A 144 -5.55 16.29 -0.81
CA ARG A 144 -6.03 17.48 -0.10
C ARG A 144 -4.88 18.09 0.70
N ALA A 145 -4.80 19.41 0.64
CA ALA A 145 -3.93 20.21 1.48
C ALA A 145 -4.36 20.10 2.96
N PRO A 146 -3.48 20.42 3.93
CA PRO A 146 -3.87 20.50 5.33
C PRO A 146 -5.03 21.48 5.58
N ASP A 147 -5.18 22.50 4.72
CA ASP A 147 -6.27 23.48 4.76
C ASP A 147 -7.60 22.95 4.19
N GLY A 148 -7.65 21.69 3.75
CA GLY A 148 -8.83 21.03 3.21
C GLY A 148 -9.10 21.29 1.72
N GLN A 149 -8.35 22.18 1.06
CA GLN A 149 -8.45 22.40 -0.38
C GLN A 149 -7.93 21.23 -1.21
N SER A 150 -8.57 20.94 -2.34
CA SER A 150 -8.10 19.92 -3.29
C SER A 150 -6.81 20.36 -3.97
N CYS A 151 -5.79 19.51 -3.99
CA CYS A 151 -4.49 19.80 -4.63
C CYS A 151 -4.57 19.82 -6.17
N HIS A 152 -5.61 19.23 -6.76
CA HIS A 152 -5.82 19.18 -8.20
C HIS A 152 -7.28 19.46 -8.56
N PRO A 153 -7.58 20.30 -9.57
CA PRO A 153 -8.95 20.71 -9.89
C PRO A 153 -9.81 19.56 -10.43
N ALA A 154 -9.25 18.67 -11.25
CA ALA A 154 -9.99 17.56 -11.86
C ALA A 154 -10.02 16.27 -11.01
N ILE A 155 -9.15 16.17 -10.00
CA ILE A 155 -8.96 14.94 -9.22
C ILE A 155 -9.23 15.27 -7.76
N SER A 156 -10.45 14.97 -7.31
CA SER A 156 -10.89 15.24 -5.94
C SER A 156 -11.17 13.96 -5.15
N THR A 157 -11.40 12.85 -5.84
CA THR A 157 -11.71 11.55 -5.23
C THR A 157 -10.60 10.53 -5.49
N LYS A 158 -10.48 9.56 -4.59
CA LYS A 158 -9.57 8.42 -4.75
C LYS A 158 -9.82 7.66 -6.05
N ARG A 159 -11.10 7.47 -6.43
CA ARG A 159 -11.45 6.72 -7.65
C ARG A 159 -11.01 7.45 -8.91
N GLN A 160 -11.19 8.77 -8.98
CA GLN A 160 -10.67 9.59 -10.08
C GLN A 160 -9.15 9.52 -10.16
N LEU A 161 -8.45 9.63 -9.02
CA LEU A 161 -7.00 9.49 -8.97
C LEU A 161 -6.55 8.15 -9.57
N LEU A 162 -7.17 7.04 -9.16
CA LEU A 162 -6.82 5.71 -9.69
C LEU A 162 -7.07 5.59 -11.19
N CYS A 163 -8.16 6.16 -11.71
CA CYS A 163 -8.44 6.16 -13.15
C CYS A 163 -7.47 7.03 -13.96
N GLU A 164 -7.02 8.18 -13.45
CA GLU A 164 -6.03 9.01 -14.16
C GLU A 164 -4.64 8.38 -14.10
N VAL A 165 -4.26 7.84 -12.94
CA VAL A 165 -2.99 7.10 -12.79
C VAL A 165 -2.95 5.89 -13.73
N SER A 166 -4.05 5.13 -13.84
CA SER A 166 -4.07 3.93 -14.68
C SER A 166 -3.86 4.22 -16.18
N LYS A 167 -4.25 5.41 -16.66
CA LYS A 167 -3.98 5.84 -18.05
C LYS A 167 -2.48 6.09 -18.30
N LEU A 168 -1.77 6.63 -17.31
CA LEU A 168 -0.36 7.02 -17.43
C LEU A 168 0.62 5.88 -17.14
N VAL A 169 0.24 4.92 -16.28
CA VAL A 169 1.14 3.82 -15.86
C VAL A 169 1.73 3.02 -17.02
N PRO A 170 1.01 2.63 -18.08
CA PRO A 170 1.59 1.88 -19.20
C PRO A 170 2.71 2.63 -19.92
N GLU A 171 2.55 3.95 -20.10
CA GLU A 171 3.60 4.82 -20.63
C GLU A 171 4.81 4.82 -19.70
N MET A 172 4.58 4.87 -18.38
CA MET A 172 5.66 4.97 -17.39
C MET A 172 6.45 3.66 -17.29
N ILE A 173 5.76 2.53 -17.36
CA ILE A 173 6.41 1.22 -17.44
C ILE A 173 7.31 1.14 -18.69
N THR A 174 6.85 1.68 -19.82
CA THR A 174 7.64 1.72 -21.06
C THR A 174 8.86 2.61 -20.90
N LEU A 175 8.68 3.80 -20.32
CA LEU A 175 9.77 4.75 -20.08
C LEU A 175 10.84 4.16 -19.16
N ILE A 176 10.44 3.57 -18.03
CA ILE A 176 11.36 2.96 -17.05
C ILE A 176 12.19 1.84 -17.69
N LYS A 177 11.59 1.06 -18.61
CA LYS A 177 12.31 0.04 -19.38
C LYS A 177 13.34 0.63 -20.37
N GLN A 178 13.10 1.85 -20.87
CA GLN A 178 13.96 2.53 -21.82
C GLN A 178 15.10 3.33 -21.17
N THR A 179 14.93 3.82 -19.93
CA THR A 179 15.87 4.80 -19.32
C THR A 179 17.30 4.27 -19.09
N ASP A 180 17.49 2.96 -18.83
CA ASP A 180 18.75 2.23 -19.04
C ASP A 180 18.48 0.75 -18.66
N PRO A 181 18.85 -0.27 -19.48
CA PRO A 181 18.63 -1.68 -19.14
C PRO A 181 19.31 -2.09 -17.82
N ARG A 182 20.36 -1.39 -17.37
CA ARG A 182 21.00 -1.62 -16.07
C ARG A 182 20.13 -1.22 -14.89
N VAL A 183 19.40 -0.11 -15.00
CA VAL A 183 18.47 0.35 -13.95
C VAL A 183 17.26 -0.57 -13.88
N ALA A 184 16.77 -1.04 -15.03
CA ALA A 184 15.73 -2.07 -15.09
C ALA A 184 16.21 -3.41 -14.48
N ALA A 185 17.45 -3.84 -14.75
CA ALA A 185 18.05 -5.03 -14.16
C ALA A 185 18.32 -4.88 -12.65
N MET A 186 18.67 -3.67 -12.20
CA MET A 186 18.86 -3.31 -10.78
C MET A 186 17.52 -3.29 -10.03
N MET A 187 16.43 -2.86 -10.67
CA MET A 187 15.07 -3.01 -10.14
C MET A 187 14.60 -4.48 -10.13
N ALA A 188 15.06 -5.30 -11.07
CA ALA A 188 14.76 -6.73 -11.10
C ALA A 188 15.62 -7.55 -10.12
N SER A 189 16.77 -7.03 -9.68
CA SER A 189 17.77 -7.80 -8.92
C SER A 189 17.87 -7.39 -7.44
N SER A 190 17.68 -8.40 -6.59
CA SER A 190 17.90 -8.43 -5.14
C SER A 190 17.01 -7.53 -4.27
N ARG A 191 16.24 -8.20 -3.40
CA ARG A 191 15.28 -7.61 -2.45
C ARG A 191 15.89 -6.51 -1.57
N SER A 192 17.16 -6.62 -1.20
CA SER A 192 17.86 -5.62 -0.37
C SER A 192 18.22 -4.33 -1.14
N GLY A 193 18.51 -4.43 -2.43
CA GLY A 193 18.79 -3.27 -3.28
C GLY A 193 17.54 -2.41 -3.47
N LEU A 194 16.40 -3.05 -3.73
CA LEU A 194 15.10 -2.40 -3.83
C LEU A 194 14.72 -1.63 -2.56
N ILE A 195 14.92 -2.22 -1.38
CA ILE A 195 14.57 -1.57 -0.11
C ILE A 195 15.40 -0.30 0.11
N ASN A 196 16.70 -0.33 -0.22
CA ASN A 196 17.56 0.86 -0.09
C ASN A 196 17.17 1.96 -1.08
N ILE A 197 16.87 1.59 -2.34
CA ILE A 197 16.39 2.55 -3.35
C ILE A 197 15.09 3.19 -2.87
N ILE A 198 14.12 2.39 -2.40
CA ILE A 198 12.83 2.90 -1.92
C ILE A 198 13.02 3.83 -0.71
N ARG A 199 13.93 3.49 0.21
CA ARG A 199 14.24 4.35 1.36
C ARG A 199 14.81 5.70 0.91
N GLU A 200 15.75 5.70 -0.03
CA GLU A 200 16.33 6.94 -0.55
C GLU A 200 15.30 7.76 -1.34
N GLU A 201 14.46 7.12 -2.14
CA GLU A 201 13.38 7.77 -2.89
C GLU A 201 12.28 8.33 -1.97
N MET A 202 11.96 7.64 -0.88
CA MET A 202 11.12 8.18 0.19
C MET A 202 11.74 9.42 0.80
N LYS A 203 13.01 9.37 1.22
CA LYS A 203 13.70 10.54 1.82
C LYS A 203 13.70 11.72 0.86
N ALA A 204 13.98 11.49 -0.42
CA ALA A 204 13.94 12.51 -1.46
C ALA A 204 12.54 13.12 -1.59
N SER A 205 11.50 12.28 -1.63
CA SER A 205 10.11 12.73 -1.72
C SER A 205 9.69 13.54 -0.50
N VAL A 206 10.04 13.09 0.72
CA VAL A 206 9.76 13.83 1.96
C VAL A 206 10.42 15.20 1.96
N LYS A 207 11.70 15.28 1.56
CA LYS A 207 12.44 16.54 1.48
C LYS A 207 11.80 17.51 0.48
N GLU A 208 11.42 17.04 -0.70
CA GLU A 208 10.75 17.85 -1.72
C GLU A 208 9.38 18.38 -1.23
N ILE A 209 8.63 17.55 -0.50
CA ILE A 209 7.35 17.96 0.12
C ILE A 209 7.60 19.04 1.19
N GLU A 210 8.64 18.91 2.01
CA GLU A 210 9.01 19.91 3.02
C GLU A 210 9.40 21.25 2.39
N GLU A 211 10.27 21.22 1.37
CA GLU A 211 10.68 22.41 0.62
C GLU A 211 9.47 23.12 -0.03
N ARG A 212 8.52 22.36 -0.59
CA ARG A 212 7.30 22.90 -1.18
C ARG A 212 6.37 23.54 -0.13
N SER A 213 6.33 22.99 1.09
CA SER A 213 5.52 23.53 2.20
C SER A 213 6.14 24.76 2.88
N GLY A 214 7.47 24.95 2.79
CA GLY A 214 8.22 26.03 3.45
C GLY A 214 8.15 27.42 2.80
N THR A 215 7.40 27.60 1.70
CA THR A 215 7.36 28.87 0.95
C THR A 215 6.09 29.71 1.14
N VAL A 216 5.29 29.45 2.17
CA VAL A 216 4.12 30.31 2.49
C VAL A 216 4.59 31.52 3.33
N LYS A 217 4.99 32.60 2.66
CA LYS A 217 5.12 33.92 3.30
C LYS A 217 3.72 34.36 3.80
N PRO A 218 3.58 34.87 5.04
CA PRO A 218 2.30 35.42 5.49
C PRO A 218 1.98 36.68 4.67
N GLY A 219 0.98 36.58 3.81
CA GLY A 219 0.44 37.72 3.07
C GLY A 219 -0.08 38.78 4.03
N LYS A 220 0.48 39.99 3.97
CA LYS A 220 -0.02 41.17 4.69
C LYS A 220 -1.49 41.38 4.36
N VAL A 221 -2.36 41.25 5.36
CA VAL A 221 -3.75 41.73 5.30
C VAL A 221 -3.72 43.26 5.28
N SER A 222 -3.86 43.84 4.10
CA SER A 222 -4.12 45.27 3.94
C SER A 222 -5.52 45.58 4.48
N LYS A 223 -5.58 46.16 5.69
CA LYS A 223 -6.80 46.73 6.27
C LYS A 223 -7.35 47.80 5.33
N LYS A 224 -8.46 47.50 4.66
CA LYS A 224 -9.29 48.46 3.92
C LYS A 224 -9.99 49.35 4.96
N LYS A 225 -9.48 50.57 5.14
CA LYS A 225 -10.07 51.60 6.02
C LYS A 225 -11.37 52.10 5.38
N LYS A 226 -12.47 51.99 6.13
CA LYS A 226 -13.84 52.41 5.77
C LYS A 226 -14.17 53.67 6.60
N GLY A 227 -14.79 54.67 5.98
CA GLY A 227 -15.31 55.90 6.61
C GLY A 227 -14.30 57.05 6.60
N LYS A 228 -14.67 58.28 6.23
CA LYS A 228 -15.96 58.98 6.37
C LYS A 228 -16.12 59.99 5.24
#